data_AF-A0A923VUG7-F1
#
_entry.id   AF-A0A923VUG7-F1
#
_cell.length_a   1.000
_cell.length_b   1.000
_cell.length_c   1.000
_cell.angle_alpha   90.00
_cell.angle_beta   90.00
_cell.angle_gamma   90.00
#
_symmetry.space_group_name_H-M   'P 1'
#
loop_
_entity.id
_entity.type
_entity.pdbx_description
1 polymer ?
#
loop_
_entity_poly.entity_id
_entity_poly.type
_entity_poly.pdbx_seq_one_letter_code
_entity_poly.pdbx_strand_id
1 'polypeptide(L)'
;MWARNPIPRYPKREYLLQIRTIGTFAYADQDANGKPIGLAFTLTTGAATTGNLTVTLKHEPNKSAAGVSTGNITNAGGATDASVTYPIVVE
;
A
#
# COMPACT_ATOMS: atom_id res chain seq x y z
N MET A 1 -4.66 44.88 -10.89
CA MET A 1 -3.92 43.94 -10.01
C MET A 1 -4.90 42.85 -9.62
N TRP A 2 -4.74 41.62 -10.10
CA TRP A 2 -5.68 40.52 -9.80
C TRP A 2 -4.98 39.55 -8.84
N ALA A 3 -5.57 39.37 -7.65
CA ALA A 3 -5.04 38.46 -6.65
C ALA A 3 -5.17 37.02 -7.16
N ARG A 4 -4.04 36.31 -7.24
CA ARG A 4 -4.04 34.86 -7.47
C ARG A 4 -4.66 34.21 -6.24
N ASN A 5 -5.89 33.73 -6.36
CA ASN A 5 -6.53 32.91 -5.34
C ASN A 5 -5.62 31.70 -5.06
N PRO A 6 -5.13 31.49 -3.82
CA PRO A 6 -4.30 30.33 -3.51
C PRO A 6 -5.07 29.06 -3.84
N ILE A 7 -4.51 28.21 -4.69
CA ILE A 7 -5.03 26.87 -4.96
C ILE A 7 -5.15 26.15 -3.61
N PRO A 8 -6.32 25.61 -3.23
CA PRO A 8 -6.43 24.77 -2.05
C PRO A 8 -5.37 23.66 -2.15
N ARG A 9 -4.36 23.71 -1.28
CA ARG A 9 -3.38 22.62 -1.18
C ARG A 9 -4.11 21.46 -0.55
N TYR A 10 -4.62 20.55 -1.37
CA TYR A 10 -5.14 19.28 -0.88
C TYR A 10 -4.05 18.65 0.00
N PRO A 11 -4.37 18.21 1.24
CA PRO A 11 -3.43 17.42 2.01
C PRO A 11 -3.03 16.24 1.13
N LYS A 12 -1.73 15.95 1.10
CA LYS A 12 -1.18 14.86 0.29
C LYS A 12 -1.95 13.61 0.71
N ARG A 13 -2.84 13.10 -0.14
CA ARG A 13 -3.67 11.94 0.19
C ARG A 13 -2.71 10.78 0.46
N GLU A 14 -2.61 10.38 1.71
CA GLU A 14 -1.70 9.31 2.10
C GLU A 14 -2.37 7.99 1.79
N TYR A 15 -1.75 7.22 0.90
CA TYR A 15 -2.18 5.89 0.52
C TYR A 15 -1.23 4.85 1.11
N LEU A 16 -1.76 3.64 1.30
CA LEU A 16 -0.98 2.45 1.64
C LEU A 16 -1.57 1.24 0.92
N LEU A 17 -0.71 0.48 0.26
CA LEU A 17 -1.08 -0.78 -0.37
C LEU A 17 -0.66 -1.95 0.52
N GLN A 18 -1.48 -2.99 0.57
CA GLN A 18 -1.09 -4.30 1.09
C GLN A 18 -1.22 -5.35 0.02
N ILE A 19 -0.30 -6.32 0.08
CA ILE A 19 -0.43 -7.59 -0.59
C ILE A 19 -0.51 -8.72 0.43
N ARG A 20 -1.58 -9.50 0.38
CA ARG A 20 -1.59 -10.87 0.92
C ARG A 20 -1.36 -11.82 -0.23
N THR A 21 -0.39 -12.72 -0.08
CA THR A 21 0.12 -13.55 -1.19
C THR A 21 0.77 -14.82 -0.66
N ILE A 22 1.08 -15.73 -1.59
CA ILE A 22 1.82 -16.98 -1.40
C ILE A 22 3.35 -16.80 -1.43
N GLY A 23 3.83 -15.59 -1.68
CA GLY A 23 5.24 -15.22 -1.68
C GLY A 23 5.60 -14.23 -0.55
N THR A 24 6.80 -13.67 -0.62
CA THR A 24 7.22 -12.58 0.27
C THR A 24 6.99 -11.23 -0.40
N PHE A 25 6.53 -10.27 0.39
CA PHE A 25 6.21 -8.92 -0.05
C PHE A 25 7.13 -7.91 0.62
N ALA A 26 7.60 -6.93 -0.15
CA ALA A 26 8.35 -5.79 0.35
C ALA A 26 7.93 -4.49 -0.35
N TYR A 27 7.86 -3.40 0.41
CA TYR A 27 7.67 -2.07 -0.15
C TYR A 27 8.90 -1.61 -0.94
N ALA A 28 8.68 -0.97 -2.08
CA ALA A 28 9.73 -0.40 -2.93
C ALA A 28 9.69 1.13 -2.96
N ASP A 29 8.77 1.75 -2.23
CA ASP A 29 8.60 3.20 -2.14
C ASP A 29 8.39 3.69 -0.70
N GLN A 30 8.82 4.92 -0.45
CA GLN A 30 8.66 5.59 0.84
C GLN A 30 8.34 7.07 0.62
N ASP A 31 7.62 7.68 1.56
CA ASP A 31 7.43 9.12 1.62
C ASP A 31 8.67 9.83 2.19
N ALA A 32 8.63 11.17 2.24
CA ALA A 32 9.74 11.98 2.75
C ALA A 32 10.11 11.70 4.22
N ASN A 33 9.25 11.00 4.97
CA ASN A 33 9.48 10.61 6.36
C ASN A 33 9.96 9.15 6.49
N GLY A 34 10.30 8.48 5.38
CA GLY A 34 10.75 7.09 5.36
C GLY A 34 9.65 6.07 5.64
N LYS A 35 8.37 6.45 5.50
CA LYS A 35 7.24 5.52 5.69
C LYS A 35 6.77 4.98 4.35
N PRO A 36 6.35 3.71 4.26
CA PRO A 36 5.93 3.14 3.00
C PRO A 36 4.69 3.85 2.42
N ILE A 37 4.68 4.03 1.10
CA ILE A 37 3.49 4.51 0.36
C ILE A 37 2.75 3.29 -0.21
N GLY A 38 3.47 2.26 -0.63
CA GLY A 38 2.91 1.01 -1.13
C GLY A 38 2.46 1.04 -2.59
N LEU A 39 2.64 2.13 -3.32
CA LEU A 39 2.29 2.18 -4.75
C LEU A 39 3.33 1.44 -5.61
N ALA A 40 4.53 1.21 -5.07
CA ALA A 40 5.53 0.31 -5.64
C ALA A 40 5.92 -0.77 -4.63
N PHE A 41 6.06 -2.01 -5.12
CA PHE A 41 6.41 -3.15 -4.28
C PHE A 41 7.16 -4.22 -5.07
N THR A 42 7.83 -5.11 -4.33
CA THR A 42 8.40 -6.35 -4.84
C THR A 42 7.65 -7.53 -4.26
N LEU A 43 7.21 -8.44 -5.13
CA LEU A 43 6.69 -9.75 -4.78
C LEU A 43 7.73 -10.79 -5.20
N THR A 44 8.27 -11.55 -4.25
CA THR A 44 9.17 -12.67 -4.54
C THR A 44 8.40 -13.97 -4.39
N THR A 45 8.29 -14.73 -5.47
CA THR A 45 7.62 -16.04 -5.48
C THR A 45 8.54 -17.14 -4.94
N GLY A 46 7.95 -18.18 -4.37
CA GLY A 46 8.66 -19.37 -3.89
C GLY A 46 8.61 -20.51 -4.89
N ALA A 47 8.58 -21.74 -4.38
CA ALA A 47 8.34 -22.94 -5.18
C ALA A 47 6.95 -22.90 -5.85
N ALA A 48 6.78 -23.72 -6.88
CA ALA A 48 5.53 -23.88 -7.59
C ALA A 48 4.36 -24.10 -6.62
N THR A 49 3.34 -23.26 -6.71
CA THR A 49 2.18 -23.28 -5.80
C THR A 49 1.03 -22.44 -6.36
N THR A 50 -0.17 -22.68 -5.86
CA THR A 50 -1.37 -21.95 -6.24
C THR A 50 -1.92 -21.22 -5.03
N GLY A 51 -2.38 -19.99 -5.22
CA GLY A 51 -3.05 -19.23 -4.16
C GLY A 51 -3.62 -17.92 -4.64
N ASN A 52 -3.89 -17.02 -3.70
CA ASN A 52 -4.53 -15.74 -3.98
C ASN A 52 -3.59 -14.58 -3.68
N LEU A 53 -3.56 -13.61 -4.59
CA LEU A 53 -2.96 -12.30 -4.44
C LEU A 53 -4.07 -11.28 -4.15
N THR A 54 -4.19 -10.84 -2.90
CA THR A 54 -5.13 -9.77 -2.53
C THR A 54 -4.38 -8.45 -2.42
N VAL A 55 -4.78 -7.48 -3.24
CA VAL A 55 -4.26 -6.11 -3.25
C VAL A 55 -5.30 -5.18 -2.63
N THR A 56 -4.93 -4.49 -1.55
CA THR A 56 -5.82 -3.56 -0.84
C THR A 56 -5.20 -2.17 -0.80
N LEU A 57 -5.95 -1.16 -1.24
CA LEU A 57 -5.59 0.26 -1.12
C LEU A 57 -6.34 0.89 0.05
N LYS A 58 -5.60 1.52 0.96
CA LYS A 58 -6.13 2.27 2.11
C LYS A 58 -5.97 3.77 1.93
N HIS A 59 -7.01 4.52 2.25
CA HIS A 59 -7.00 5.97 2.42
C HIS A 59 -6.73 6.37 3.87
N GLU A 60 -5.83 7.34 4.07
CA GLU A 60 -5.44 7.87 5.37
C GLU A 60 -5.08 6.79 6.42
N PRO A 61 -4.20 5.83 6.07
CA PRO A 61 -3.75 4.82 7.02
C PRO A 61 -2.74 5.41 8.02
N ASN A 62 -2.74 4.90 9.25
CA ASN A 62 -1.65 5.09 10.19
C ASN A 62 -0.44 4.23 9.77
N LYS A 63 0.45 4.84 8.98
CA LYS A 63 1.71 4.22 8.52
C LYS A 63 2.72 3.89 9.60
N SER A 64 2.51 4.39 10.83
CA SER A 64 3.38 4.13 11.99
C SER A 64 2.83 3.04 12.91
N ALA A 65 1.67 2.47 12.60
CA ALA A 65 1.14 1.37 13.39
C ALA A 65 2.02 0.11 13.29
N ALA A 66 1.98 -0.72 14.33
CA ALA A 66 2.82 -1.91 14.42
C ALA A 66 2.62 -2.87 13.24
N GLY A 67 3.73 -3.25 12.60
CA GLY A 67 3.76 -4.15 11.44
C GLY A 67 3.51 -3.47 10.09
N VAL A 68 3.08 -2.21 10.07
CA VAL A 68 2.76 -1.51 8.81
C VAL A 68 4.01 -1.29 7.97
N SER A 69 5.13 -0.90 8.56
CA SER A 69 6.40 -0.72 7.85
C SER A 69 6.94 -2.01 7.22
N THR A 70 6.51 -3.19 7.71
CA THR A 70 6.92 -4.50 7.21
C THR A 70 5.87 -5.16 6.30
N GLY A 71 4.87 -4.40 5.84
CA GLY A 71 3.84 -4.89 4.91
C GLY A 71 2.58 -5.47 5.55
N ASN A 72 2.48 -5.50 6.89
CA ASN A 72 1.26 -5.92 7.58
C ASN A 72 0.41 -4.71 7.97
N ILE A 73 -0.63 -4.44 7.18
CA ILE A 73 -1.47 -3.24 7.36
C ILE A 73 -2.71 -3.50 8.23
N THR A 74 -2.79 -4.65 8.92
CA THR A 74 -3.95 -5.00 9.77
C THR A 74 -4.25 -3.90 10.80
N ASN A 75 -3.21 -3.25 11.32
CA ASN A 75 -3.31 -2.17 12.30
C ASN A 75 -3.27 -0.76 11.69
N ALA A 76 -3.20 -0.65 10.36
CA ALA A 76 -3.08 0.64 9.69
C ALA A 76 -4.36 1.48 9.78
N GLY A 77 -5.51 0.88 10.08
CA GLY A 77 -6.79 1.59 10.04
C GLY A 77 -7.11 2.12 8.64
N GLY A 78 -7.65 3.34 8.56
CA GLY A 78 -7.97 4.00 7.30
C GLY A 78 -9.15 3.37 6.55
N ALA A 79 -9.71 4.14 5.62
CA ALA A 79 -10.79 3.66 4.74
C ALA A 79 -10.22 2.75 3.66
N THR A 80 -10.95 1.71 3.27
CA THR A 80 -10.58 0.88 2.11
C THR A 80 -11.14 1.54 0.85
N ASP A 81 -10.26 2.00 -0.03
CA ASP A 81 -10.66 2.60 -1.31
C ASP A 81 -10.90 1.52 -2.37
N ALA A 82 -10.02 0.52 -2.42
CA ALA A 82 -10.10 -0.58 -3.35
C ALA A 82 -9.55 -1.86 -2.73
N SER A 83 -10.13 -3.00 -3.10
CA SER A 83 -9.64 -4.33 -2.72
C SER A 83 -9.94 -5.29 -3.85
N VAL A 84 -8.92 -5.96 -4.37
CA VAL A 84 -9.06 -6.93 -5.46
C VAL A 84 -8.28 -8.18 -5.12
N THR A 85 -8.84 -9.34 -5.44
CA THR A 85 -8.19 -10.63 -5.26
C THR A 85 -8.01 -11.30 -6.62
N TYR A 86 -6.78 -11.70 -6.91
CA TYR A 86 -6.40 -12.43 -8.10
C TYR A 86 -5.98 -13.85 -7.72
N PRO A 87 -6.59 -14.91 -8.30
CA PRO A 87 -6.02 -16.24 -8.22
C PRO A 87 -4.72 -16.27 -9.04
N ILE A 88 -3.65 -16.79 -8.46
CA ILE A 88 -2.32 -16.87 -9.08
C ILE A 88 -1.77 -18.30 -8.96
N VAL A 89 -1.04 -18.72 -9.99
CA VAL A 89 -0.29 -19.98 -10.05
C VAL A 89 1.18 -19.62 -10.30
N VAL A 90 2.05 -20.19 -9.49
CA VAL A 90 3.51 -20.16 -9.65
C VAL A 90 3.92 -21.52 -10.16
N GLU A 91 4.70 -21.57 -11.24
CA GLU A 91 5.19 -22.80 -11.90
C GLU A 91 6.71 -22.83 -11.91
#